data_AF-A0A932K5R3-F1
#
_entry.id   AF-A0A932K5R3-F1
#
_cell.length_a   1.000
_cell.length_b   1.000
_cell.length_c   1.000
_cell.angle_alpha   90.00
_cell.angle_beta   90.00
_cell.angle_gamma   90.00
#
_symmetry.space_group_name_H-M   'P 1'
#
loop_
_entity.id
_entity.type
_entity.pdbx_description
1 polymer ?
#
loop_
_entity_poly.entity_id
_entity_poly.type
_entity_poly.pdbx_seq_one_letter_code
_entity_poly.pdbx_strand_id
1 'polypeptide(L)' 'MMTEATMLAKIAAGETVESMAQMTEEYKENLMHLMLMQADSELAGGYGYIPFISKAPTVEEKHVVAGMVEEEIGHAHIM' A
#
# COMPACT_ATOMS: atom_id res chain seq x y z
N MET A 1 -5.85 22.21 -13.00
CA MET A 1 -5.03 20.98 -13.09
C MET A 1 -3.63 21.37 -13.49
N MET A 2 -2.62 20.77 -12.86
CA MET A 2 -1.21 21.00 -13.15
C MET A 2 -0.85 20.45 -14.54
N THR A 3 0.11 21.06 -15.24
CA THR A 3 0.63 20.47 -16.50
C THR A 3 1.64 19.37 -16.19
N GLU A 4 1.76 18.41 -17.11
CA GLU A 4 2.74 17.34 -17.00
C GLU A 4 4.17 17.87 -16.86
N ALA A 5 4.55 18.85 -17.67
CA ALA A 5 5.87 19.47 -17.61
C ALA A 5 6.17 20.10 -16.24
N THR A 6 5.20 20.77 -15.64
CA THR A 6 5.35 21.34 -14.28
C THR A 6 5.50 20.25 -13.23
N MET A 7 4.73 19.17 -13.34
CA MET A 7 4.78 18.04 -12.40
C MET A 7 6.10 17.29 -12.49
N LEU A 8 6.58 17.01 -13.69
CA LEU A 8 7.86 16.35 -13.91
C LEU A 8 9.03 17.21 -13.44
N ALA A 9 8.98 18.54 -13.63
CA ALA A 9 10.00 19.45 -13.11
C ALA A 9 10.09 19.40 -11.57
N LYS A 10 8.94 19.35 -10.89
CA LYS A 10 8.85 19.20 -9.43
C LYS A 10 9.45 17.87 -8.96
N ILE A 11 9.09 16.77 -9.63
CA ILE A 11 9.66 15.43 -9.35
C ILE A 11 11.18 15.42 -9.57
N ALA A 12 11.67 16.02 -10.66
CA ALA A 12 13.09 16.11 -10.98
C ALA A 12 13.88 16.97 -9.98
N ALA A 13 13.23 17.93 -9.34
CA ALA A 13 13.80 18.72 -8.24
C ALA A 13 13.83 17.95 -6.91
N GLY A 14 13.31 16.72 -6.85
CA GLY A 14 13.25 15.90 -5.65
C GLY A 14 12.10 16.27 -4.70
N GLU A 15 11.14 17.06 -5.16
CA GLU A 15 9.97 17.45 -4.38
C GLU A 15 8.85 16.40 -4.46
N THR A 16 8.08 16.25 -3.37
CA THR A 16 6.93 15.34 -3.29
C THR A 16 5.66 15.95 -3.88
N VAL A 17 4.84 15.11 -4.53
CA VAL A 17 3.47 15.44 -4.96
C VAL A 17 2.54 15.13 -3.79
N GLU A 18 2.00 16.17 -3.15
CA GLU A 18 1.30 16.06 -1.87
C GLU A 18 -0.23 16.19 -1.99
N SER A 19 -0.75 16.56 -3.16
CA SER A 19 -2.20 16.74 -3.35
C SER A 19 -2.65 16.48 -4.78
N MET A 20 -3.95 16.16 -4.94
CA MET A 20 -4.58 15.99 -6.25
C MET A 20 -4.43 17.22 -7.16
N ALA A 21 -4.33 18.43 -6.61
CA ALA A 21 -4.15 19.64 -7.41
C ALA A 21 -2.78 19.71 -8.11
N GLN A 22 -1.79 18.98 -7.59
CA GLN A 22 -0.43 18.88 -8.12
C GLN A 22 -0.27 17.72 -9.12
N MET A 23 -1.32 16.96 -9.37
CA MET A 23 -1.31 15.81 -10.27
C MET A 23 -1.90 16.18 -11.64
N THR A 24 -1.41 15.51 -12.68
CA THR A 24 -2.18 15.36 -13.93
C THR A 24 -3.26 14.28 -13.71
N GLU A 25 -4.30 14.28 -14.54
CA GLU A 25 -5.34 13.24 -14.42
C GLU A 25 -4.79 11.84 -14.71
N GLU A 26 -3.90 11.70 -15.70
CA GLU A 26 -3.25 10.41 -15.99
C GLU A 26 -2.39 9.92 -14.82
N TYR A 27 -1.65 10.81 -14.17
CA TYR A 27 -0.86 10.44 -12.99
C TYR A 27 -1.76 9.99 -11.85
N LYS A 28 -2.85 10.73 -11.61
CA LYS A 28 -3.83 10.41 -10.57
C LYS A 28 -4.50 9.05 -10.82
N GLU A 29 -4.90 8.77 -12.06
CA GLU A 29 -5.53 7.49 -12.43
C GLU A 29 -4.56 6.32 -12.22
N ASN A 30 -3.32 6.45 -12.68
CA ASN A 30 -2.30 5.42 -12.50
C ASN A 30 -1.94 5.22 -11.03
N LEU A 31 -1.82 6.31 -10.25
CA LEU A 31 -1.59 6.23 -8.81
C LEU A 31 -2.75 5.51 -8.10
N MET A 32 -3.99 5.84 -8.45
CA MET A 32 -5.16 5.17 -7.87
C MET A 32 -5.18 3.68 -8.19
N HIS A 33 -4.90 3.28 -9.43
CA HIS A 33 -4.78 1.87 -9.79
C HIS A 33 -3.67 1.17 -9.00
N LEU A 34 -2.50 1.81 -8.86
CA LEU A 34 -1.40 1.27 -8.07
C LEU A 34 -1.79 1.08 -6.59
N MET A 35 -2.33 2.12 -5.95
CA MET A 35 -2.72 2.08 -4.54
C MET A 35 -3.77 1.01 -4.28
N LEU A 36 -4.78 0.89 -5.15
CA LEU A 36 -5.80 -0.16 -5.04
C LEU A 36 -5.21 -1.57 -5.18
N MET A 37 -4.36 -1.81 -6.18
CA MET A 37 -3.68 -3.10 -6.33
C MET A 37 -2.81 -3.43 -5.11
N GLN A 38 -2.19 -2.43 -4.49
CA GLN A 38 -1.36 -2.63 -3.32
C GLN A 38 -2.21 -2.95 -2.09
N ALA A 39 -3.29 -2.19 -1.85
CA ALA A 39 -4.25 -2.48 -0.79
C ALA A 39 -4.85 -3.89 -0.89
N ASP A 40 -5.26 -4.30 -2.10
CA ASP A 40 -5.79 -5.63 -2.37
C ASP A 40 -4.73 -6.72 -2.13
N SER A 41 -3.47 -6.45 -2.46
CA SER A 41 -2.36 -7.38 -2.27
C SER A 41 -2.06 -7.62 -0.79
N GLU A 42 -2.02 -6.58 0.03
CA GLU A 42 -1.81 -6.72 1.48
C GLU A 42 -2.99 -7.44 2.14
N LEU A 43 -4.22 -7.10 1.73
CA LEU A 43 -5.42 -7.78 2.21
C LEU A 43 -5.38 -9.28 1.88
N ALA A 44 -5.09 -9.63 0.62
CA ALA A 44 -4.99 -11.01 0.18
C ALA A 44 -3.86 -11.76 0.89
N GLY A 45 -2.69 -11.12 1.07
CA GLY A 45 -1.56 -11.65 1.81
C GLY A 45 -1.92 -11.97 3.27
N GLY A 46 -2.50 -11.00 3.99
CA GLY A 46 -2.97 -11.17 5.36
C GLY A 46 -3.94 -12.36 5.49
N TYR A 47 -4.96 -12.44 4.64
CA TYR A 47 -5.88 -13.59 4.62
C TYR A 47 -5.19 -14.92 4.29
N GLY A 48 -4.18 -14.89 3.40
CA GLY A 48 -3.37 -16.06 3.06
C GLY A 48 -2.60 -16.64 4.25
N TYR A 49 -2.20 -15.80 5.21
CA TYR A 49 -1.45 -16.21 6.40
C TYR A 49 -2.32 -16.63 7.59
N ILE A 50 -3.61 -16.24 7.65
CA ILE A 50 -4.53 -16.61 8.74
C ILE A 50 -4.49 -18.12 9.09
N PRO A 51 -4.57 -19.06 8.14
CA PRO A 51 -4.55 -20.49 8.47
C PRO A 51 -3.28 -20.94 9.20
N PHE A 52 -2.16 -20.24 8.99
CA PHE A 52 -0.87 -20.59 9.56
C PHE A 52 -0.72 -20.19 11.03
N ILE A 53 -1.54 -19.28 11.55
CA ILE A 53 -1.62 -18.99 12.99
C ILE A 53 -1.93 -20.29 13.76
N SER A 54 -2.87 -21.09 13.26
CA SER A 54 -3.20 -22.37 13.89
C SER A 54 -2.14 -23.46 13.71
N LYS A 55 -1.34 -23.36 12.63
CA LYS A 55 -0.34 -24.37 12.24
C LYS A 55 1.07 -24.11 12.78
N ALA A 56 1.36 -22.91 13.26
CA ALA A 56 2.69 -22.58 13.80
C ALA A 56 3.06 -23.50 14.98
N PRO A 57 4.32 -23.99 15.05
CA PRO A 57 4.70 -25.09 15.94
C PRO A 57 4.77 -24.70 17.43
N THR A 58 5.14 -23.45 17.74
CA THR A 58 5.22 -22.95 19.12
C THR A 58 4.25 -21.79 19.37
N VAL A 59 3.96 -21.50 20.64
CA VAL A 59 3.12 -20.34 21.03
C VAL A 59 3.76 -19.02 20.59
N GLU A 60 5.08 -18.92 20.64
CA GLU A 60 5.82 -17.74 20.20
C GLU A 60 5.63 -17.50 18.70
N GLU A 61 5.80 -18.53 17.86
CA GLU A 61 5.59 -18.40 16.41
C GLU A 61 4.11 -18.14 16.08
N LYS A 62 3.16 -18.68 16.85
CA LYS A 62 1.73 -18.33 16.71
C LYS A 62 1.49 -16.84 16.92
N HIS A 63 2.14 -16.25 17.93
CA HIS A 63 2.04 -14.82 18.20
C HIS A 63 2.65 -13.99 17.07
N VAL A 64 3.83 -14.39 16.57
CA VAL A 64 4.48 -13.71 15.43
C VAL A 64 3.60 -13.73 14.18
N VAL A 65 3.07 -14.89 13.78
CA VAL A 65 2.23 -14.99 12.58
C VAL A 65 0.92 -14.21 12.76
N ALA A 66 0.34 -14.19 13.97
CA ALA A 66 -0.84 -13.38 14.25
C ALA A 66 -0.53 -11.87 14.12
N GLY A 67 0.63 -11.42 14.62
CA GLY A 67 1.09 -10.04 14.46
C GLY A 67 1.32 -9.65 12.99
N MET A 68 1.94 -10.53 12.20
CA MET A 68 2.08 -10.31 10.76
C MET A 68 0.71 -10.11 10.08
N VAL A 69 -0.27 -10.96 10.39
CA VAL A 69 -1.62 -10.81 9.83
C VAL A 69 -2.25 -9.48 10.26
N GLU A 70 -2.10 -9.07 11.51
CA GLU A 70 -2.59 -7.77 11.99
C GLU A 70 -1.97 -6.62 11.19
N GLU A 71 -0.66 -6.64 10.98
CA GLU A 71 0.07 -5.63 10.21
C GLU A 71 -0.43 -5.56 8.77
N GLU A 72 -0.58 -6.68 8.05
CA GLU A 72 -1.03 -6.66 6.65
C GLU A 72 -2.46 -6.14 6.49
N ILE A 73 -3.37 -6.49 7.42
CA ILE A 73 -4.73 -5.93 7.42
C ILE A 73 -4.69 -4.43 7.73
N GLY A 74 -3.78 -4.00 8.61
CA GLY A 74 -3.52 -2.59 8.89
C GLY A 74 -3.00 -1.83 7.67
N HIS A 75 -2.03 -2.40 6.93
CA HIS A 75 -1.49 -1.83 5.71
C HIS A 75 -2.58 -1.64 4.66
N ALA A 76 -3.40 -2.68 4.41
CA ALA A 76 -4.51 -2.61 3.47
C ALA A 76 -5.53 -1.52 3.82
N HIS A 77 -5.74 -1.25 5.11
CA HIS A 77 -6.68 -0.21 5.57
C HIS A 77 -6.14 1.22 5.39
N ILE A 78 -4.82 1.40 5.45
CA ILE A 78 -4.17 2.71 5.39
C ILE A 78 -3.94 3.18 3.94
N MET A 79 -3.73 2.23 3.02
CA MET A 79 -3.58 2.49 1.58
C MET A 79 -4.83 3.14 0.98
#